data_AF-A0A0M2F4V1-F1
#
_entry.id   AF-A0A0M2F4V1-F1
#
_cell.length_a   1.000
_cell.length_b   1.000
_cell.length_c   1.000
_cell.angle_alpha   90.00
_cell.angle_beta   90.00
_cell.angle_gamma   90.00
#
_symmetry.space_group_name_H-M   'P 1'
#
loop_
_entity.id
_entity.type
_entity.pdbx_description
1 polymer ?
#
loop_
_entity_poly.entity_id
_entity_poly.type
_entity_poly.pdbx_seq_one_letter_code
_entity_poly.pdbx_strand_id
1 'polypeptide(L)' 'MESYHKMNRAKNVAFGLHLHVRKLEVNAEPLLWLPDIFSYLHDDIDSVLNELKGKGLCNEWLKQGKGSFR' A
#
# COMPACT_ATOMS: atom_id res chain seq x y z
N MET A 1 -17.17 -2.71 -3.15
CA MET A 1 -17.03 -3.44 -1.86
C MET A 1 -15.69 -4.15 -1.77
N GLU A 2 -15.19 -4.78 -2.84
CA GLU A 2 -13.86 -5.44 -2.85
C GLU A 2 -12.68 -4.52 -2.48
N SER A 3 -12.57 -3.33 -3.10
CA SER A 3 -11.52 -2.35 -2.74
C SER A 3 -11.52 -1.94 -1.27
N TYR A 4 -12.69 -1.89 -0.61
CA TYR A 4 -12.76 -1.60 0.82
C TYR A 4 -12.16 -2.74 1.66
N HIS A 5 -12.36 -3.99 1.25
CA HIS A 5 -11.73 -5.15 1.89
C HIS A 5 -10.23 -5.18 1.66
N LYS A 6 -9.76 -4.95 0.42
CA LYS A 6 -8.33 -4.87 0.08
C LYS A 6 -7.62 -3.77 0.88
N MET A 7 -8.20 -2.58 0.95
CA MET A 7 -7.64 -1.48 1.74
C MET A 7 -7.59 -1.79 3.24
N ASN A 8 -8.65 -2.39 3.80
CA ASN A 8 -8.62 -2.79 5.21
C ASN A 8 -7.59 -3.90 5.48
N ARG A 9 -7.41 -4.83 4.55
CA ARG A 9 -6.40 -5.87 4.64
C ARG A 9 -5.00 -5.29 4.61
N ALA A 10 -4.69 -4.44 3.64
CA ALA A 10 -3.41 -3.73 3.55
C ALA A 10 -3.10 -2.95 4.84
N LYS A 11 -4.09 -2.20 5.35
CA LYS A 11 -3.98 -1.48 6.63
C LYS A 11 -3.63 -2.41 7.79
N ASN A 12 -4.32 -3.53 7.92
CA ASN A 12 -4.10 -4.46 9.03
C ASN A 12 -2.74 -5.16 8.94
N VAL A 13 -2.32 -5.56 7.73
CA VAL A 13 -0.99 -6.16 7.49
C VAL A 13 0.12 -5.16 7.79
N ALA A 14 0.01 -3.92 7.30
CA ALA A 14 0.99 -2.87 7.58
C ALA A 14 1.10 -2.56 9.08
N PHE A 15 -0.03 -2.53 9.79
CA PHE A 15 -0.03 -2.34 11.25
C PHE A 15 0.63 -3.52 11.99
N GLY A 16 0.31 -4.76 11.61
CA GLY A 16 0.95 -5.95 12.16
C GLY A 16 2.47 -5.96 11.92
N LEU A 17 2.88 -5.60 10.70
CA LEU A 17 4.29 -5.47 10.33
C LEU A 17 4.99 -4.41 11.18
N HIS A 18 4.39 -3.24 11.36
CA HIS A 18 4.91 -2.18 12.21
C HIS A 18 5.15 -2.67 13.65
N LEU A 19 4.17 -3.34 14.25
CA LEU A 19 4.29 -3.89 15.60
C LEU A 19 5.35 -4.97 15.70
N HIS A 20 5.49 -5.81 14.67
CA HIS A 20 6.50 -6.86 14.62
C HIS A 20 7.91 -6.26 14.57
N VAL A 21 8.16 -5.36 13.61
CA VAL A 21 9.48 -4.72 13.42
C VAL A 21 9.92 -3.97 14.68
N ARG A 22 8.99 -3.29 15.38
CA ARG A 22 9.31 -2.58 16.62
C ARG A 22 9.73 -3.47 17.79
N LYS A 23 9.44 -4.76 17.73
CA LYS A 23 9.80 -5.73 18.77
C LYS A 23 11.08 -6.50 18.44
N LEU A 24 11.65 -6.31 17.26
CA LEU A 24 12.88 -6.96 16.87
C LEU A 24 14.07 -6.38 17.64
N GLU A 25 14.96 -7.27 18.04
CA GLU A 25 16.25 -6.87 18.60
C GLU A 25 17.15 -6.28 17.51
N VAL A 26 18.14 -5.46 17.92
CA VAL A 26 19.08 -4.80 17.00
C VAL A 26 19.86 -5.80 16.13
N ASN A 27 20.06 -7.03 16.64
CA ASN A 27 20.77 -8.11 15.97
C ASN A 27 19.84 -9.23 15.48
N ALA A 28 18.55 -8.94 15.31
CA ALA A 28 17.62 -9.92 14.78
C ALA A 28 18.04 -10.40 13.38
N GLU A 29 17.79 -11.67 13.09
CA GLU A 29 18.00 -12.23 11.76
C GLU A 29 17.26 -11.41 10.69
N PRO A 30 17.82 -11.28 9.47
CA PRO A 30 17.16 -10.59 8.38
C PRO A 30 15.75 -11.15 8.12
N LEU A 31 14.75 -10.27 8.03
CA LEU A 31 13.37 -10.67 7.74
C LEU A 31 13.21 -11.01 6.26
N LEU A 32 13.64 -12.20 5.86
CA LEU A 32 13.69 -12.63 4.45
C LEU A 32 12.32 -12.62 3.75
N TRP A 33 11.22 -12.64 4.51
CA TRP A 33 9.84 -12.58 4.02
C TRP A 33 9.32 -11.16 3.77
N LEU A 34 10.06 -10.11 4.14
CA LEU A 34 9.66 -8.71 3.93
C LEU A 34 9.30 -8.39 2.48
N PRO A 35 10.08 -8.82 1.46
CA PRO A 35 9.76 -8.55 0.06
C PRO A 35 8.36 -9.08 -0.34
N ASP A 36 7.98 -10.26 0.16
CA ASP A 36 6.67 -10.85 -0.14
C ASP A 36 5.54 -10.06 0.51
N ILE A 37 5.72 -9.62 1.75
CA ILE A 37 4.73 -8.78 2.44
C ILE A 37 4.59 -7.42 1.76
N PHE A 38 5.68 -6.81 1.31
CA PHE A 38 5.63 -5.55 0.56
C PHE A 38 4.97 -5.71 -0.81
N SER A 39 5.23 -6.81 -1.50
CA SER A 39 4.54 -7.13 -2.77
C SER A 39 3.03 -7.29 -2.53
N TYR A 40 2.64 -8.00 -1.47
CA TYR A 40 1.23 -8.17 -1.12
C TYR A 40 0.52 -6.86 -0.75
N LEU A 41 1.19 -5.98 0.00
CA LEU A 41 0.67 -4.65 0.30
C LEU A 41 0.54 -3.79 -0.97
N HIS A 42 1.56 -3.85 -1.84
CA HIS A 42 1.55 -3.14 -3.11
C HIS A 42 0.37 -3.54 -3.97
N ASP A 43 0.12 -4.84 -4.16
CA ASP A 43 -0.95 -5.34 -5.03
C ASP A 43 -2.35 -4.91 -4.56
N ASP A 44 -2.57 -4.89 -3.23
CA ASP A 44 -3.83 -4.40 -2.66
C ASP A 44 -4.02 -2.90 -2.88
N ILE A 45 -2.96 -2.11 -2.67
CA ILE A 45 -3.00 -0.66 -2.84
C ILE A 45 -3.17 -0.31 -4.32
N ASP A 46 -2.38 -0.91 -5.21
CA ASP A 46 -2.44 -0.66 -6.65
C ASP A 46 -3.81 -1.05 -7.23
N SER A 47 -4.36 -2.20 -6.83
CA SER A 47 -5.71 -2.61 -7.23
C SER A 47 -6.76 -1.56 -6.84
N VAL A 48 -6.68 -0.99 -5.64
CA VAL A 48 -7.62 0.03 -5.16
C VAL A 48 -7.44 1.33 -5.94
N LEU A 49 -6.20 1.79 -6.12
CA LEU A 49 -5.90 3.03 -6.84
C LEU A 49 -6.34 2.95 -8.31
N ASN A 50 -6.12 1.81 -8.96
CA ASN A 50 -6.58 1.58 -10.33
C ASN A 50 -8.11 1.56 -10.44
N GLU A 51 -8.82 0.99 -9.47
CA GLU A 51 -10.29 1.07 -9.43
C GLU A 51 -10.77 2.53 -9.27
N LEU A 52 -10.17 3.31 -8.37
CA LEU A 52 -10.51 4.72 -8.17
C LEU A 52 -10.25 5.56 -9.42
N LYS A 53 -9.13 5.32 -10.10
CA LYS A 53 -8.78 5.95 -11.37
C LYS A 53 -9.76 5.57 -12.47
N GLY A 54 -10.12 4.30 -12.61
CA GLY A 54 -11.09 3.82 -13.60
C GLY A 54 -12.48 4.42 -13.42
N LYS A 55 -12.87 4.74 -12.18
CA LYS A 55 -14.12 5.45 -11.86
C LYS A 55 -14.05 6.97 -12.05
N GLY A 56 -12.89 7.51 -12.43
CA GLY A 56 -12.68 8.93 -12.60
C GLY A 56 -12.63 9.74 -11.31
N LEU A 57 -12.58 9.09 -10.14
CA LEU A 57 -12.58 9.75 -8.83
C LEU A 57 -11.28 10.52 -8.57
N CYS A 58 -10.20 10.15 -9.25
CA CYS A 58 -8.90 10.81 -9.15
C CYS A 58 -8.66 11.83 -10.26
N ASN A 59 -9.61 12.07 -11.17
CA ASN A 59 -9.37 12.85 -12.40
C ASN A 59 -8.89 14.28 -12.13
N GLU A 60 -9.50 14.99 -11.19
CA GLU A 60 -9.10 16.36 -10.84
C GLU A 60 -7.68 16.42 -10.27
N TRP A 61 -7.34 15.46 -9.40
CA TRP A 61 -6.00 15.35 -8.84
C TRP A 61 -4.95 14.97 -9.89
N LEU A 62 -5.26 14.03 -10.79
CA LEU A 62 -4.38 13.61 -11.88
C LEU A 62 -4.16 14.71 -12.94
N LYS A 63 -5.13 15.60 -13.15
CA LYS A 63 -4.98 16.78 -14.02
C LYS A 63 -3.99 17.79 -13.44
N GLN A 64 -3.99 17.99 -12.11
CA GLN A 64 -3.06 18.89 -11.42
C GLN A 64 -1.60 18.41 -11.52
N GLY A 65 -1.36 17.10 -11.41
CA GLY A 65 -0.01 16.52 -11.52
C GLY A 65 0.67 16.69 -12.89
N LYS A 66 -0.11 16.90 -13.96
CA LYS A 66 0.43 17.14 -15.32
C LYS A 66 0.87 18.59 -15.57
N GLY A 67 0.51 19.52 -14.69
CA GLY A 67 0.91 20.93 -14.78
C GLY A 67 2.17 21.29 -14.00
N SER A 68 2.66 20.41 -13.12
CA SER A 68 3.71 20.72 -12.13
C SER A 68 5.14 20.31 -12.56
N PHE A 69 5.32 19.74 -13.75
CA PHE A 69 6.63 19.36 -14.31
C PHE A 69 6.95 20.14 -15.60
N ARG A 70 6.52 21.40 -15.69
CA ARG A 70 6.99 22.34 -16.72
C ARG A 70 7.75 23.49 -16.07
#